data_AF-A0A1I8JKN5-F1
#
_entry.id   AF-A0A1I8JKN5-F1
#
_cell.length_a   1.000
_cell.length_b   1.000
_cell.length_c   1.000
_cell.angle_alpha   90.00
_cell.angle_beta   90.00
_cell.angle_gamma   90.00
#
_symmetry.space_group_name_H-M   'P 1'
#
loop_
_entity.id
_entity.type
_entity.pdbx_description
1 polymer ?
#
loop_
_entity_poly.entity_id
_entity_poly.type
_entity_poly.pdbx_seq_one_letter_code
_entity_poly.pdbx_strand_id
1 'polypeptide(L)'
;TKFQLLSSMKLGLYSRLHPEAESSIFEVFYELHRYADLDETIPVFSYWTVANRDNSNLVAEWEKKIGEYAMPPSLRCRDRCDSACAAFTDLDSRLTFLFASYYRTNGGLRCLLFVSKNPWFEVFAELLNSLAQLLL
;
A
#
# COMPACT_ATOMS: atom_id res chain seq x y z
N THR A 1 -36.45 -18.16 16.63
CA THR A 1 -35.69 -18.50 15.42
C THR A 1 -34.32 -17.84 15.53
N LYS A 2 -33.26 -18.64 15.66
CA LYS A 2 -31.90 -18.15 15.92
C LYS A 2 -31.37 -17.38 14.71
N PHE A 3 -31.03 -16.11 14.88
CA PHE A 3 -30.16 -15.39 13.96
C PHE A 3 -28.75 -16.01 14.07
N GLN A 4 -28.45 -16.96 13.20
CA GLN A 4 -27.08 -17.35 12.92
C GLN A 4 -26.38 -16.12 12.33
N LEU A 5 -25.46 -15.53 13.10
CA LEU A 5 -24.49 -14.57 12.60
C LEU A 5 -23.85 -15.18 11.35
N LEU A 6 -24.08 -14.51 10.22
CA LEU A 6 -23.41 -14.77 8.95
C LEU A 6 -21.92 -14.53 9.15
N SER A 7 -21.26 -15.62 9.50
CA SER A 7 -19.84 -15.84 9.42
C SER A 7 -19.31 -15.41 8.05
N SER A 8 -18.38 -14.45 8.07
CA SER A 8 -17.19 -14.45 7.23
C SER A 8 -17.36 -14.42 5.70
N MET A 9 -18.48 -13.91 5.18
CA MET A 9 -18.64 -13.70 3.74
C MET A 9 -18.12 -12.32 3.32
N LYS A 10 -16.92 -12.32 2.74
CA LYS A 10 -16.46 -11.37 1.71
C LYS A 10 -16.71 -9.91 2.04
N LEU A 11 -16.01 -9.41 3.07
CA LEU A 11 -15.67 -7.99 3.11
C LEU A 11 -14.68 -7.74 1.98
N GLY A 12 -15.22 -7.49 0.77
CA GLY A 12 -14.47 -6.82 -0.28
C GLY A 12 -13.78 -5.62 0.36
N LEU A 13 -12.53 -5.36 -0.06
CA LEU A 13 -11.69 -4.27 0.41
C LEU A 13 -12.51 -2.99 0.45
N TYR A 14 -13.13 -2.73 1.59
CA TYR A 14 -13.95 -1.55 1.77
C TYR A 14 -12.99 -0.39 1.60
N SER A 15 -13.31 0.55 0.72
CA SER A 15 -12.88 1.94 0.86
C SER A 15 -13.47 2.48 2.18
N ARG A 16 -12.97 1.99 3.32
CA ARG A 16 -13.28 2.45 4.68
C ARG A 16 -12.44 3.67 5.04
N LEU A 17 -11.64 4.16 4.10
CA LEU A 17 -11.15 5.52 4.09
C LEU A 17 -12.36 6.40 3.83
N HIS A 18 -12.79 7.07 4.89
CA HIS A 18 -14.02 7.87 5.00
C HIS A 18 -14.32 8.66 3.71
N PRO A 19 -15.58 8.81 3.30
CA PRO A 19 -15.95 9.68 2.19
C PRO A 19 -15.51 11.14 2.41
N GLU A 20 -15.25 11.57 3.65
CA GLU A 20 -14.71 12.91 3.94
C GLU A 20 -13.22 13.08 3.60
N ALA A 21 -12.52 12.01 3.21
CA ALA A 21 -11.16 12.07 2.68
C ALA A 21 -11.10 12.63 1.23
N GLU A 22 -12.21 13.13 0.69
CA GLU A 22 -12.27 13.79 -0.63
C GLU A 22 -11.29 14.98 -0.76
N SER A 23 -10.71 15.48 0.33
CA SER A 23 -9.70 16.55 0.31
C SER A 23 -8.24 16.09 0.33
N SER A 24 -7.94 14.81 0.62
CA SER A 24 -6.54 14.37 0.71
C SER A 24 -5.99 13.93 -0.65
N ILE A 25 -4.77 14.35 -0.95
CA ILE A 25 -4.07 13.96 -2.19
C ILE A 25 -3.80 12.46 -2.22
N PHE A 26 -3.42 11.90 -1.08
CA PHE A 26 -3.19 10.48 -0.85
C PHE A 26 -3.67 10.10 0.55
N GLU A 27 -3.90 8.80 0.77
CA GLU A 27 -4.42 8.25 2.02
C GLU A 27 -3.29 7.82 2.96
N VAL A 28 -2.27 7.18 2.39
CA VAL A 28 -1.08 6.76 3.12
C VAL A 28 0.17 6.84 2.24
N PHE A 29 1.29 7.09 2.88
CA PHE A 29 2.62 6.91 2.33
C PHE A 29 3.38 5.89 3.18
N TYR A 30 3.98 4.89 2.53
CA TYR A 30 4.79 3.87 3.18
C TYR A 30 6.20 3.87 2.64
N GLU A 31 7.12 3.52 3.54
CA GLU A 31 8.36 2.86 3.18
C GLU A 31 8.32 1.42 3.69
N LEU A 32 8.50 0.47 2.77
CA LEU A 32 8.58 -0.96 3.07
C LEU A 32 10.01 -1.46 2.81
N HIS A 33 10.42 -2.48 3.56
CA HIS A 33 11.68 -3.18 3.37
C HIS A 33 11.46 -4.69 3.45
N ARG A 34 12.01 -5.42 2.48
CA ARG A 34 12.21 -6.87 2.54
C ARG A 34 13.70 -7.16 2.60
N TYR A 35 14.10 -7.85 3.66
CA TYR A 35 15.50 -8.26 3.84
C TYR A 35 15.88 -9.36 2.85
N ALA A 36 17.16 -9.47 2.51
CA ALA A 36 17.60 -10.46 1.51
C ALA A 36 17.48 -11.92 1.99
N ASP A 37 17.52 -12.12 3.30
CA ASP A 37 17.49 -13.40 4.03
C ASP A 37 16.10 -13.73 4.58
N LEU A 38 15.14 -12.81 4.51
CA LEU A 38 13.77 -12.99 4.98
C LEU A 38 12.78 -12.72 3.85
N ASP A 39 11.80 -13.60 3.66
CA ASP A 39 10.71 -13.36 2.70
C ASP A 39 9.60 -12.45 3.29
N GLU A 40 9.85 -11.86 4.45
CA GLU A 40 8.93 -10.99 5.16
C GLU A 40 9.08 -9.52 4.74
N THR A 41 7.95 -8.84 4.57
CA THR A 41 7.90 -7.41 4.25
C THR A 41 7.57 -6.63 5.51
N ILE A 42 8.43 -5.67 5.86
CA ILE A 42 8.31 -4.88 7.08
C ILE A 42 8.09 -3.40 6.73
N PRO A 43 7.08 -2.73 7.32
CA PRO A 43 6.95 -1.29 7.19
C PRO A 43 8.03 -0.58 8.03
N VAL A 44 8.91 0.17 7.36
CA VAL A 44 9.95 0.98 8.02
C VAL A 44 9.40 2.34 8.43
N PHE A 45 8.51 2.89 7.59
CA PHE A 45 7.86 4.17 7.83
C PHE A 45 6.42 4.13 7.31
N SER A 46 5.52 4.80 8.03
CA SER A 46 4.16 5.03 7.57
C SER A 46 3.66 6.41 7.97
N TYR A 47 3.04 7.10 7.01
CA TYR A 47 2.39 8.39 7.22
C TYR A 47 0.96 8.33 6.68
N TRP A 48 -0.01 8.44 7.58
CA TRP A 48 -1.44 8.39 7.27
C TRP A 48 -2.02 9.80 7.31
N THR A 49 -2.71 10.20 6.24
CA THR A 49 -3.33 11.54 6.15
C THR A 49 -4.68 11.59 6.85
N VAL A 50 -5.35 10.44 6.98
CA VAL A 50 -6.64 10.33 7.66
C VAL A 50 -6.40 10.04 9.14
N ALA A 51 -7.10 10.77 10.03
CA ALA A 51 -7.01 10.63 11.49
C ALA A 51 -7.47 9.25 12.04
N ASN A 52 -7.76 8.27 11.18
CA ASN A 52 -8.46 7.04 11.51
C ASN A 52 -7.54 5.93 12.08
N ARG A 53 -6.59 6.32 12.94
CA ARG A 53 -5.73 5.38 13.67
C ARG A 53 -6.49 4.57 14.73
N ASP A 54 -7.74 4.95 15.02
CA ASP A 54 -8.53 4.44 16.16
C ASP A 54 -9.12 3.03 15.93
N ASN A 55 -9.03 2.47 14.71
CA ASN A 55 -9.44 1.09 14.44
C ASN A 55 -8.22 0.21 14.09
N SER A 56 -7.43 -0.11 15.11
CA SER A 56 -6.14 -0.82 15.01
C SER A 56 -6.19 -2.13 14.22
N ASN A 57 -7.28 -2.91 14.35
CA ASN A 57 -7.43 -4.17 13.64
C ASN A 57 -7.56 -3.98 12.12
N LEU A 58 -8.29 -2.95 11.68
CA LEU A 58 -8.44 -2.65 10.25
C LEU A 58 -7.14 -2.13 9.64
N VAL A 59 -6.41 -1.30 10.38
CA VAL A 59 -5.10 -0.78 9.94
C VAL A 59 -4.12 -1.93 9.72
N ALA A 60 -4.06 -2.88 10.65
CA ALA A 60 -3.19 -4.06 10.54
C ALA A 60 -3.53 -4.96 9.33
N GLU A 61 -4.82 -5.18 9.04
CA GLU A 61 -5.23 -5.93 7.84
C GLU A 61 -4.85 -5.20 6.54
N TRP A 62 -4.98 -3.87 6.52
CA TRP A 62 -4.59 -3.05 5.37
C TRP A 62 -3.08 -3.04 5.16
N GLU A 63 -2.30 -2.87 6.21
CA GLU A 63 -0.84 -2.92 6.16
C GLU A 63 -0.33 -4.24 5.57
N LYS A 64 -0.92 -5.35 6.02
CA LYS A 64 -0.60 -6.67 5.48
C LYS A 64 -0.87 -6.75 3.98
N LYS A 65 -2.06 -6.33 3.54
CA LYS A 65 -2.42 -6.35 2.10
C LYS A 65 -1.52 -5.42 1.30
N ILE A 66 -1.30 -4.18 1.75
CA ILE A 66 -0.40 -3.23 1.07
C ILE A 66 0.98 -3.87 0.89
N GLY A 67 1.53 -4.51 1.92
CA GLY A 67 2.79 -5.25 1.82
C GLY A 67 2.78 -6.34 0.74
N GLU A 68 1.73 -7.16 0.69
CA GLU A 68 1.57 -8.25 -0.28
C GLU A 68 1.46 -7.76 -1.74
N TYR A 69 0.73 -6.66 -1.97
CA TYR A 69 0.53 -6.12 -3.32
C TYR A 69 1.68 -5.21 -3.77
N ALA A 70 2.30 -4.49 -2.84
CA ALA A 70 3.39 -3.59 -3.16
C ALA A 70 4.68 -4.37 -3.42
N MET A 71 4.99 -5.41 -2.65
CA MET A 71 6.31 -6.03 -2.70
C MET A 71 6.33 -7.31 -3.56
N PRO A 72 7.01 -7.31 -4.72
CA PRO A 72 7.05 -8.46 -5.61
C PRO A 72 7.73 -9.66 -4.93
N PRO A 73 7.38 -10.92 -5.25
CA PRO A 73 8.04 -12.11 -4.68
C PRO A 73 9.57 -12.04 -4.84
N SER A 74 10.32 -12.50 -3.83
CA SER A 74 11.79 -12.45 -3.79
C SER A 74 12.45 -13.04 -5.06
N LEU A 75 11.88 -14.12 -5.60
CA LEU A 75 12.33 -14.78 -6.84
C LEU A 75 12.17 -13.93 -8.11
N ARG A 76 11.23 -12.98 -8.13
CA ARG A 76 10.93 -12.14 -9.30
C ARG A 76 11.74 -10.85 -9.34
N CYS A 77 12.39 -10.49 -8.24
CA CYS A 77 13.03 -9.19 -8.13
C CYS A 77 14.39 -9.09 -8.84
N ARG A 78 14.87 -10.16 -9.51
CA ARG A 78 16.19 -10.21 -10.16
C ARG A 78 16.36 -9.15 -11.26
N ASP A 79 15.28 -8.76 -11.94
CA ASP A 79 15.33 -7.84 -13.08
C ASP A 79 14.33 -6.68 -12.91
N ARG A 80 14.87 -5.46 -12.73
CA ARG A 80 14.27 -4.14 -13.02
C ARG A 80 12.75 -3.97 -12.83
N CYS A 81 12.25 -4.11 -11.60
CA CYS A 81 11.05 -3.37 -11.23
C CYS A 81 11.50 -2.03 -10.63
N ASP A 82 11.52 -0.95 -11.42
CA ASP A 82 11.80 0.40 -10.90
C ASP A 82 10.53 1.00 -10.27
N SER A 83 9.35 0.61 -10.78
CA SER A 83 8.05 1.06 -10.30
C SER A 83 6.93 0.07 -10.62
N ALA A 84 5.84 0.11 -9.83
CA ALA A 84 4.60 -0.62 -10.11
C ALA A 84 3.38 0.21 -9.73
N CYS A 85 2.25 -0.11 -10.36
CA CYS A 85 0.95 0.40 -9.96
C CYS A 85 -0.05 -0.75 -9.83
N ALA A 86 -0.79 -0.79 -8.74
CA ALA A 86 -1.93 -1.68 -8.53
C ALA A 86 -3.20 -0.87 -8.29
N ALA A 87 -4.36 -1.48 -8.53
CA ALA A 87 -5.65 -0.89 -8.21
C ALA A 87 -6.48 -1.89 -7.42
N PHE A 88 -7.08 -1.41 -6.34
CA PHE A 88 -8.06 -2.12 -5.55
C PHE A 88 -9.44 -1.60 -5.92
N THR A 89 -10.39 -2.52 -6.07
CA THR A 89 -11.79 -2.19 -6.30
C THR A 89 -12.58 -2.53 -5.05
N ASP A 90 -13.36 -1.57 -4.57
CA ASP A 90 -14.27 -1.80 -3.46
C ASP A 90 -15.63 -2.36 -3.92
N LEU A 91 -16.54 -2.57 -2.96
CA LEU A 91 -17.89 -3.10 -3.24
C LEU A 91 -18.77 -2.13 -4.04
N ASP A 92 -18.47 -0.83 -3.98
CA ASP A 92 -19.16 0.22 -4.71
C ASP A 92 -18.50 0.51 -6.07
N SER A 93 -17.60 -0.38 -6.51
CA SER A 93 -16.83 -0.25 -7.76
C SER A 93 -15.94 1.00 -7.84
N ARG A 94 -15.57 1.57 -6.68
CA ARG A 94 -14.59 2.66 -6.60
C ARG A 94 -13.18 2.08 -6.61
N LEU A 95 -12.27 2.84 -7.20
CA LEU A 95 -10.88 2.44 -7.33
C LEU A 95 -10.01 3.17 -6.31
N THR A 96 -9.12 2.42 -5.67
CA THR A 96 -8.00 2.92 -4.89
C THR A 96 -6.72 2.43 -5.54
N PHE A 97 -5.82 3.35 -5.87
CA PHE A 97 -4.56 3.08 -6.53
C PHE A 97 -3.42 2.97 -5.53
N LEU A 98 -2.49 2.06 -5.80
CA LEU A 98 -1.23 1.90 -5.10
C LEU A 98 -0.11 2.16 -6.11
N PHE A 99 0.68 3.20 -5.87
CA PHE A 99 1.85 3.56 -6.66
C PHE A 99 3.09 3.19 -5.87
N ALA A 100 3.98 2.39 -6.44
CA ALA A 100 5.19 1.89 -5.79
C ALA A 100 6.42 2.21 -6.63
N SER A 101 7.52 2.59 -5.97
CA SER A 101 8.86 2.68 -6.55
C SER A 101 9.81 1.86 -5.70
N TYR A 102 10.67 1.09 -6.36
CA TYR A 102 11.57 0.17 -5.68
C TYR A 102 13.01 0.63 -5.83
N TYR A 103 13.78 0.44 -4.77
CA TYR A 103 15.21 0.69 -4.78
C TYR A 103 15.92 -0.35 -3.91
N ARG A 104 17.16 -0.67 -4.27
CA ARG A 104 17.94 -1.69 -3.57
C ARG A 104 18.92 -1.06 -2.61
N THR A 105 19.06 -1.67 -1.45
CA THR A 105 20.13 -1.36 -0.49
C THR A 105 20.93 -2.63 -0.22
N ASN A 106 22.09 -2.50 0.44
CA ASN A 106 22.88 -3.66 0.87
C ASN A 106 22.10 -4.64 1.77
N GLY A 107 21.00 -4.18 2.38
CA GLY A 107 20.14 -4.98 3.25
C GLY A 107 18.92 -5.59 2.57
N GLY A 108 18.70 -5.40 1.26
CA GLY A 108 17.58 -5.99 0.53
C GLY A 108 16.83 -5.02 -0.39
N LEU A 109 15.54 -5.28 -0.59
CA LEU A 109 14.66 -4.49 -1.45
C LEU A 109 13.84 -3.52 -0.60
N ARG A 110 13.89 -2.23 -0.92
CA ARG A 110 13.03 -1.21 -0.33
C ARG A 110 12.01 -0.72 -1.36
N CYS A 111 10.88 -0.26 -0.85
CA CYS A 111 9.79 0.27 -1.65
C CYS A 111 9.23 1.52 -1.00
N LEU A 112 9.20 2.63 -1.74
CA LEU A 112 8.38 3.78 -1.41
C LEU A 112 7.03 3.61 -2.10
N LEU A 113 5.93 3.94 -1.44
CA LEU A 113 4.62 3.86 -2.07
C LEU A 113 3.62 4.89 -1.55
N PHE A 114 2.69 5.27 -2.43
CA PHE A 114 1.48 6.01 -2.10
C PHE A 114 0.25 5.14 -2.33
N VAL A 115 -0.73 5.25 -1.45
CA VAL A 115 -2.11 4.77 -1.71
C VAL A 115 -3.01 5.99 -1.86
N SER A 116 -3.76 6.06 -2.96
CA SER A 116 -4.62 7.21 -3.26
C SER A 116 -5.85 6.80 -4.06
N LYS A 117 -6.96 7.50 -3.84
CA LYS A 117 -8.15 7.44 -4.71
C LYS A 117 -7.95 8.22 -6.02
N ASN A 118 -6.98 9.14 -6.06
CA ASN A 118 -6.70 9.98 -7.21
C ASN A 118 -5.75 9.24 -8.18
N PRO A 119 -6.12 9.09 -9.46
CA PRO A 119 -5.30 8.40 -10.47
C PRO A 119 -4.19 9.31 -11.02
N TRP A 120 -3.34 9.88 -10.16
CA TRP A 120 -2.26 10.78 -10.57
C TRP A 120 -0.97 10.02 -10.90
N PHE A 121 -1.03 9.18 -11.94
CA PHE A 121 0.02 8.24 -12.31
C PHE A 121 1.40 8.91 -12.47
N GLU A 122 1.47 9.96 -13.27
CA GLU A 122 2.73 10.65 -13.59
C GLU A 122 3.28 11.39 -12.37
N VAL A 123 2.41 12.10 -11.64
CA VAL A 123 2.80 12.89 -10.47
C VAL A 123 3.36 12.00 -9.37
N PHE A 124 2.66 10.91 -9.03
CA PHE A 124 3.15 10.00 -7.98
C PHE A 124 4.37 9.22 -8.43
N ALA A 125 4.49 8.83 -9.70
CA ALA A 125 5.69 8.17 -10.22
C ALA A 125 6.92 9.09 -10.11
N GLU A 126 6.82 10.35 -10.57
CA GLU A 126 7.92 11.32 -10.49
C GLU A 126 8.30 11.65 -9.04
N LEU A 127 7.30 11.82 -8.16
CA LEU A 127 7.53 12.09 -6.75
C LEU A 127 8.24 10.92 -6.05
N LEU A 128 7.77 9.69 -6.28
CA LEU A 128 8.40 8.50 -5.70
C LEU A 128 9.84 8.31 -6.20
N ASN A 129 10.08 8.54 -7.49
CA ASN A 129 11.43 8.49 -8.05
C ASN A 129 12.35 9.56 -7.44
N SER A 130 11.85 10.78 -7.26
CA SER A 130 12.60 11.88 -6.63
C SER A 130 12.93 11.57 -5.16
N LEU A 131 11.97 11.01 -4.41
CA LEU A 131 12.18 10.59 -3.03
C LEU A 131 13.18 9.43 -2.94
N ALA A 132 13.10 8.45 -3.84
CA ALA A 132 14.03 7.32 -3.87
C ALA A 132 15.46 7.79 -4.13
N GLN A 133 15.67 8.75 -5.04
CA GLN A 133 16.99 9.32 -5.32
C GLN A 133 17.63 10.03 -4.11
N LEU A 134 16.82 10.61 -3.20
CA LEU A 134 17.32 11.25 -1.98
C LEU A 134 17.77 10.23 -0.91
N LEU A 135 17.36 8.96 -1.04
CA LEU A 135 17.65 7.89 -0.09
C LEU A 135 18.80 6.97 -0.55
N LEU A 136 19.31 7.17 -1.78
CA LEU A 136 20.45 6.47 -2.38
C LEU A 136 21.75 7.23 -2.16
#